data_AF-A0A1W5KRL6-F1
#
_entry.id   AF-A0A1W5KRL6-F1
#
_cell.length_a   1.000
_cell.length_b   1.000
_cell.length_c   1.000
_cell.angle_alpha   90.00
_cell.angle_beta   90.00
_cell.angle_gamma   90.00
#
_symmetry.space_group_name_H-M   'P 1'
#
loop_
_entity.id
_entity.type
_entity.pdbx_description
1 polymer ?
#
loop_
_entity_poly.entity_id
_entity_poly.type
_entity_poly.pdbx_seq_one_letter_code
_entity_poly.pdbx_strand_id
1 'polypeptide(L)' 'IASFSHRSIALKDGVLLASELHRDNAMHSAGVAAIFDRESIQSAEVGAIFDRVLTELVSKMRDMQMDKTELGCLRAIVL' A
#
# COMPACT_ATOMS: atom_id res chain seq x y z
N ILE A 1 3.54 -1.69 6.56
CA ILE A 1 4.02 -1.13 5.28
C ILE A 1 4.16 -2.23 4.22
N ALA A 2 4.93 -3.30 4.46
CA ALA A 2 5.15 -4.39 3.47
C ALA A 2 3.87 -4.97 2.84
N SER A 3 2.87 -5.36 3.64
CA SER A 3 1.59 -5.87 3.10
C SER A 3 0.82 -4.85 2.27
N PHE A 4 0.95 -3.56 2.59
CA PHE A 4 0.31 -2.49 1.83
C PHE A 4 1.04 -2.22 0.52
N SER A 5 2.38 -2.20 0.54
CA SER A 5 3.21 -2.05 -0.65
C SER A 5 2.99 -3.20 -1.64
N HIS A 6 2.91 -4.44 -1.16
CA HIS A 6 2.65 -5.61 -2.00
C HIS A 6 1.28 -5.58 -2.69
N ARG A 7 0.22 -5.19 -1.96
CA ARG A 7 -1.12 -5.01 -2.57
C ARG A 7 -1.16 -3.91 -3.64
N SER A 8 -0.25 -2.93 -3.55
CA SER A 8 -0.20 -1.80 -4.47
C SER A 8 0.66 -2.05 -5.72
N ILE A 9 1.27 -3.24 -5.85
CA ILE A 9 2.13 -3.60 -7.00
C ILE A 9 1.41 -3.42 -8.35
N ALA A 10 0.11 -3.65 -8.42
CA ALA A 10 -0.68 -3.52 -9.65
C ALA A 10 -0.94 -2.06 -10.09
N LEU A 11 -0.69 -1.07 -9.22
CA LEU A 11 -0.97 0.34 -9.49
C LEU A 11 0.35 1.08 -9.76
N LYS A 12 0.48 1.68 -10.95
CA LYS A 12 1.76 2.24 -11.42
C LYS A 12 2.15 3.52 -10.67
N ASP A 13 1.19 4.43 -10.46
CA ASP A 13 1.39 5.77 -9.90
C ASP A 13 0.53 6.04 -8.66
N GLY A 14 0.01 4.98 -8.04
CA GLY A 14 -0.85 5.10 -6.88
C GLY A 14 -0.80 3.87 -6.00
N VAL A 15 -1.42 3.98 -4.84
CA VAL A 15 -1.48 2.89 -3.86
C VAL A 15 -2.91 2.62 -3.44
N LEU A 16 -3.17 1.35 -3.12
CA LEU A 16 -4.48 0.90 -2.67
C LEU A 16 -4.51 0.86 -1.14
N LEU A 17 -5.09 1.89 -0.54
CA LEU A 17 -5.48 1.86 0.86
C LEU A 17 -6.81 1.13 0.96
N ALA A 18 -6.79 -0.07 1.55
CA ALA A 18 -8.00 -0.67 2.09
C ALA A 18 -8.40 0.21 3.29
N SER A 19 -9.43 1.03 3.11
CA SER A 19 -9.89 1.93 4.15
C SER A 19 -10.74 1.12 5.14
N GLU A 20 -10.13 0.63 6.22
CA GLU A 20 -10.85 0.25 7.45
C GLU A 20 -11.17 1.53 8.23
N LEU A 21 -11.89 2.45 7.60
CA LEU A 21 -12.29 3.71 8.22
C LEU A 21 -13.80 3.67 8.47
N HIS A 22 -14.17 2.89 9.48
CA HIS A 22 -15.30 3.14 10.35
C HIS A 22 -14.99 2.52 11.72
N ARG A 23 -14.40 3.33 12.60
CA ARG A 23 -14.58 3.12 14.04
C ARG A 23 -16.06 3.36 14.34
N ASP A 24 -16.67 2.36 14.96
CA ASP A 24 -18.03 2.30 15.48
C ASP A 24 -19.17 2.09 14.46
N ASN A 25 -19.67 0.85 14.47
CA ASN A 25 -20.98 0.41 13.98
C ASN A 25 -21.32 0.62 12.49
N ALA A 26 -20.80 -0.25 11.63
CA ALA A 26 -21.53 -0.63 10.42
C ALA A 26 -21.12 -2.03 9.94
N MET A 27 -21.93 -2.99 10.36
CA MET A 27 -22.09 -4.30 9.73
C MET A 27 -22.39 -4.11 8.24
N HIS A 28 -21.62 -4.80 7.38
CA HIS A 28 -21.79 -4.91 5.93
C HIS A 28 -21.54 -3.63 5.10
N SER A 29 -20.31 -3.39 4.67
CA SER A 29 -20.09 -2.67 3.42
C SER A 29 -18.77 -3.06 2.79
N ALA A 30 -18.82 -3.46 1.53
CA ALA A 30 -17.66 -3.75 0.70
C ALA A 30 -16.65 -2.60 0.81
N GLY A 31 -15.42 -2.95 1.21
CA GLY A 31 -14.37 -1.99 1.50
C GLY A 31 -14.14 -1.04 0.32
N VAL A 32 -14.38 0.24 0.55
CA VAL A 32 -14.01 1.29 -0.39
C VAL A 32 -12.48 1.35 -0.38
N ALA A 33 -11.88 0.84 -1.45
CA ALA A 33 -10.47 1.02 -1.72
C ALA A 33 -10.23 2.50 -2.07
N ALA A 34 -9.61 3.24 -1.15
CA ALA A 34 -9.17 4.59 -1.45
C ALA A 34 -7.87 4.48 -2.26
N ILE A 35 -7.93 4.93 -3.52
CA ILE A 35 -6.76 5.04 -4.38
C ILE A 35 -6.15 6.41 -4.14
N PHE A 36 -4.92 6.41 -3.65
CA PHE A 36 -4.15 7.63 -3.52
C PHE A 36 -3.19 7.69 -4.69
N ASP A 37 -3.38 8.69 -5.54
CA ASP A 37 -2.50 9.01 -6.64
C ASP A 37 -1.35 9.91 -6.16
N ARG A 38 -0.21 9.83 -6.84
CA ARG A 38 0.99 10.59 -6.54
C ARG A 38 0.76 12.10 -6.53
N GLU A 39 -0.08 12.64 -7.43
CA GLU A 39 -0.36 14.08 -7.46
C GLU A 39 -1.22 14.52 -6.26
N SER A 40 -2.17 13.66 -5.85
CA SER A 40 -3.01 13.92 -4.67
C SER A 40 -2.21 14.03 -3.36
N ILE A 41 -1.09 13.31 -3.26
CA ILE A 41 -0.26 13.26 -2.05
C ILE A 41 0.93 14.24 -2.12
N GLN A 42 1.36 14.67 -3.31
CA GLN A 42 2.41 15.70 -3.45
C GLN A 42 2.02 17.04 -2.81
N SER A 43 0.72 17.35 -2.75
CA SER A 43 0.20 18.55 -2.07
C SER A 43 0.17 18.41 -0.54
N ALA A 44 0.43 17.21 0.00
CA ALA A 44 0.47 16.94 1.43
C ALA A 44 1.92 16.87 1.94
N GLU A 45 2.13 17.23 3.20
CA GLU A 45 3.46 17.21 3.86
C GLU A 45 4.14 15.82 3.85
N VAL A 46 3.37 14.76 3.62
CA VAL A 46 3.84 13.37 3.56
C VAL A 46 4.30 12.92 2.16
N GLY A 47 4.27 13.81 1.15
CA GLY A 47 4.65 13.53 -0.24
C GLY A 47 5.98 12.81 -0.41
N ALA A 48 7.01 13.28 0.28
CA ALA A 48 8.36 12.70 0.18
C ALA A 48 8.44 11.26 0.71
N ILE A 49 7.73 10.95 1.80
CA ILE A 49 7.71 9.59 2.38
C ILE A 49 6.93 8.66 1.46
N PHE A 50 5.82 9.14 0.91
CA PHE A 50 5.01 8.38 -0.03
C PHE A 50 5.79 8.00 -1.30
N ASP A 51 6.52 8.97 -1.87
CA ASP A 51 7.36 8.74 -3.04
C ASP A 51 8.44 7.68 -2.79
N ARG A 52 9.04 7.70 -1.60
CA ARG A 52 9.99 6.66 -1.17
C ARG A 52 9.34 5.29 -1.03
N VAL A 53 8.12 5.20 -0.50
CA VAL A 53 7.39 3.91 -0.42
C VAL A 53 7.08 3.37 -1.82
N LEU A 54 6.64 4.23 -2.74
CA LEU A 54 6.39 3.84 -4.12
C LEU A 54 7.66 3.37 -4.84
N THR A 55 8.73 4.16 -4.76
CA THR A 55 9.97 3.91 -5.49
C THR A 55 10.79 2.78 -4.86
N GLU A 56 10.92 2.77 -3.54
CA GLU A 56 11.82 1.82 -2.85
C GLU A 56 11.16 0.50 -2.49
N LEU A 57 9.84 0.46 -2.29
CA LEU A 57 9.12 -0.76 -1.90
C LEU A 57 8.21 -1.29 -3.01
N VAL A 58 7.26 -0.49 -3.49
CA VAL A 58 6.28 -0.96 -4.49
C VAL A 58 6.94 -1.31 -5.81
N SER A 59 7.82 -0.44 -6.34
CA SER A 59 8.56 -0.72 -7.57
C SER A 59 9.44 -1.95 -7.42
N LYS A 60 10.23 -2.06 -6.35
CA LYS A 60 11.11 -3.23 -6.16
C LYS A 60 10.33 -4.53 -6.01
N MET A 61 9.24 -4.54 -5.25
CA MET A 61 8.40 -5.74 -5.12
C MET A 61 7.73 -6.11 -6.46
N ARG A 62 7.40 -5.13 -7.31
CA ARG A 62 6.91 -5.36 -8.67
C ARG A 62 7.98 -5.96 -9.56
N ASP A 63 9.16 -5.33 -9.59
CA ASP A 63 10.28 -5.73 -10.46
C ASP A 63 10.78 -7.13 -10.09
N MET A 64 10.74 -7.47 -8.80
CA MET A 64 11.04 -8.82 -8.30
C MET A 64 9.91 -9.84 -8.52
N GLN A 65 8.70 -9.40 -8.89
CA GLN A 65 7.50 -10.24 -8.90
C GLN A 65 7.26 -10.96 -7.56
N MET A 66 7.45 -10.24 -6.45
CA MET A 66 7.38 -10.82 -5.10
C MET A 66 6.08 -11.57 -4.87
N ASP A 67 6.17 -12.81 -4.38
CA ASP A 67 4.99 -13.63 -4.11
C ASP A 67 4.48 -13.49 -2.65
N LYS A 68 3.31 -14.08 -2.36
CA LYS A 68 2.69 -13.98 -1.02
C LYS A 68 3.49 -14.73 0.05
N THR A 69 4.22 -15.77 -0.34
CA THR A 69 5.08 -16.58 0.54
C THR A 69 6.30 -15.78 0.96
N GLU A 70 7.02 -15.20 -0.01
CA GLU A 70 8.14 -14.29 0.27
C GLU A 70 7.71 -13.12 1.17
N LEU A 71 6.57 -12.49 0.89
CA LEU A 71 6.01 -11.45 1.75
C LEU A 71 5.73 -11.95 3.17
N GLY A 72 5.15 -13.15 3.30
CA GLY A 72 4.88 -13.80 4.58
C GLY A 72 6.16 -14.03 5.39
N CYS A 73 7.19 -14.56 4.75
CA CYS A 73 8.51 -14.76 5.35
C CYS A 73 9.16 -13.43 5.77
N LEU A 74 9.10 -12.40 4.92
CA LEU A 74 9.63 -11.09 5.25
C LEU A 74 8.92 -10.49 6.47
N ARG A 75 7.60 -10.65 6.57
CA ARG A 75 6.85 -10.22 7.76
C ARG A 75 7.21 -11.01 9.01
N ALA A 76 7.50 -12.31 8.86
CA ALA A 76 7.94 -13.16 9.98
C ALA A 76 9.31 -12.75 10.53
N ILE A 77 10.21 -12.25 9.69
CA ILE A 77 11.54 -11.75 10.12
C ILE A 77 11.43 -10.42 10.89
N VAL A 78 10.47 -9.56 10.53
CA VAL A 78 10.30 -8.23 11.13
C VAL A 78 9.49 -8.27 12.44
N LEU A 79 8.76 -9.35 12.70
CA LEU A 79 8.00 -9.60 13.94
C LEU A 79 8.94 -9.88 15.13
#